data_AF-A0A496WXP2-F1
#
_entry.id   AF-A0A496WXP2-F1
#
_cell.length_a   1.000
_cell.length_b   1.000
_cell.length_c   1.000
_cell.angle_alpha   90.00
_cell.angle_beta   90.00
_cell.angle_gamma   90.00
#
_symmetry.space_group_name_H-M   'P 1'
#
loop_
_entity.id
_entity.type
_entity.pdbx_description
1 polymer ?
#
loop_
_entity_poly.entity_id
_entity_poly.type
_entity_poly.pdbx_seq_one_letter_code
_entity_poly.pdbx_strand_id
1 'polypeptide(L)'
;MGATSDFEEANVHNQKGFWEHQSIQSINDEILSRLGYDFSHAGVDWTEPPIFPDNWETSPLLTDLRERAQDLIHQDFSEYDVWGWKDPRTCFTLPFWKNILPQIDYVILVRNPVDVARSIEQFIDIGCSFERGLYMWELFLIEALKHTEGGNRILINVESWTKNWKDELSRLAEFLGVPDKADNSKVQNAVNELVDEGLWHQRSSSRALLTVHQLYEQIYSHDKTQKQLSLTVEQETLNYLSSVALQSDLEKKQRDNKQWEKQLNQTIDELADLIPSGSSLILVEDNMIGTDVIIDRNVKPFMELNGEYCGCPADSNEAIKEFKRLHSDGAEYIVFAWPAHWWLDHFTAFHDHLRSNFRCVLQHERSIVFDLR
;
A
#
# COMPACT_ATOMS: atom_id res chain seq x y z
N MET A 1 -20.98 2.76 10.53
CA MET A 1 -19.60 2.25 10.68
C MET A 1 -19.56 0.74 10.91
N GLY A 2 -20.62 0.09 11.41
CA GLY A 2 -20.65 -1.36 11.73
C GLY A 2 -20.85 -1.62 13.22
N ALA A 3 -20.99 -2.88 13.62
CA ALA A 3 -20.92 -3.32 15.01
C ALA A 3 -19.47 -3.34 15.49
N THR A 4 -19.24 -3.32 16.81
CA THR A 4 -17.87 -3.30 17.37
C THR A 4 -17.02 -4.51 16.97
N SER A 5 -17.65 -5.65 16.65
CA SER A 5 -17.00 -6.85 16.15
C SER A 5 -16.38 -6.70 14.76
N ASP A 6 -16.78 -5.67 14.02
CA ASP A 6 -16.48 -5.55 12.59
C ASP A 6 -15.20 -4.73 12.34
N PHE A 7 -14.56 -4.26 13.41
CA PHE A 7 -13.32 -3.46 13.39
C PHE A 7 -12.10 -4.31 13.77
N GLU A 8 -10.91 -4.00 13.22
CA GLU A 8 -9.68 -4.69 13.67
C GLU A 8 -9.26 -4.27 15.09
N GLU A 9 -8.75 -5.22 15.86
CA GLU A 9 -8.30 -5.00 17.24
C GLU A 9 -7.03 -4.12 17.30
N ALA A 10 -6.80 -3.52 18.48
CA ALA A 10 -5.60 -2.73 18.73
C ALA A 10 -4.32 -3.56 18.57
N ASN A 11 -3.27 -2.96 18.02
CA ASN A 11 -1.94 -3.55 17.95
C ASN A 11 -0.87 -2.59 18.49
N VAL A 12 0.39 -3.03 18.47
CA VAL A 12 1.53 -2.26 19.00
C VAL A 12 1.72 -0.91 18.28
N HIS A 13 1.27 -0.82 17.04
CA HIS A 13 1.37 0.35 16.16
C HIS A 13 0.18 1.30 16.31
N ASN A 14 -0.99 0.82 16.75
CA ASN A 14 -2.17 1.61 17.07
C ASN A 14 -2.90 1.06 18.31
N GLN A 15 -2.54 1.61 19.46
CA GLN A 15 -3.02 1.17 20.78
C GLN A 15 -4.53 1.41 21.01
N LYS A 16 -5.20 2.16 20.14
CA LYS A 16 -6.64 2.46 20.23
C LYS A 16 -7.52 1.60 19.30
N GLY A 17 -6.94 0.67 18.52
CA GLY A 17 -7.70 -0.13 17.54
C GLY A 17 -7.83 0.56 16.19
N PHE A 18 -8.19 -0.21 15.17
CA PHE A 18 -8.48 0.31 13.83
C PHE A 18 -9.99 0.55 13.69
N TRP A 19 -10.37 1.45 12.80
CA TRP A 19 -11.78 1.81 12.57
C TRP A 19 -12.25 1.34 11.18
N GLU A 20 -11.41 0.54 10.53
CA GLU A 20 -11.62 -0.10 9.25
C GLU A 20 -12.62 -1.26 9.41
N HIS A 21 -13.67 -1.26 8.59
CA HIS A 21 -14.63 -2.35 8.55
C HIS A 21 -14.02 -3.53 7.80
N GLN A 22 -13.80 -4.66 8.49
CA GLN A 22 -13.03 -5.80 7.98
C GLN A 22 -13.54 -6.31 6.63
N SER A 23 -14.85 -6.44 6.46
CA SER A 23 -15.45 -6.89 5.18
C SER A 23 -15.20 -5.93 4.01
N ILE A 24 -15.21 -4.60 4.26
CA ILE A 24 -14.92 -3.59 3.24
C ILE A 24 -13.43 -3.59 2.92
N GLN A 25 -12.59 -3.69 3.96
CA GLN A 25 -11.15 -3.83 3.81
C GLN A 25 -10.78 -5.05 2.98
N SER A 26 -11.38 -6.21 3.24
CA SER A 26 -11.16 -7.44 2.48
C SER A 26 -11.53 -7.27 1.00
N ILE A 27 -12.64 -6.58 0.70
CA ILE A 27 -13.02 -6.27 -0.69
C ILE A 27 -11.98 -5.36 -1.35
N ASN A 28 -11.53 -4.31 -0.65
CA ASN A 28 -10.50 -3.41 -1.15
C ASN A 28 -9.18 -4.13 -1.43
N ASP A 29 -8.75 -5.01 -0.53
CA ASP A 29 -7.51 -5.78 -0.69
C ASP A 29 -7.62 -6.74 -1.87
N GLU A 30 -8.77 -7.37 -2.06
CA GLU A 30 -9.00 -8.30 -3.16
C GLU A 30 -9.12 -7.59 -4.52
N ILE A 31 -9.68 -6.38 -4.57
CA ILE A 31 -9.64 -5.51 -5.75
C ILE A 31 -8.18 -5.25 -6.14
N LEU A 32 -7.36 -4.83 -5.19
CA LEU A 32 -5.96 -4.49 -5.43
C LEU A 32 -5.17 -5.72 -5.88
N SER A 33 -5.34 -6.86 -5.19
CA SER A 33 -4.71 -8.13 -5.52
C SER A 33 -5.04 -8.60 -6.94
N ARG A 34 -6.32 -8.57 -7.34
CA ARG A 34 -6.75 -8.96 -8.70
C ARG A 34 -6.24 -8.03 -9.80
N LEU A 35 -5.85 -6.81 -9.45
CA LEU A 35 -5.25 -5.83 -10.36
C LEU A 35 -3.71 -5.88 -10.33
N GLY A 36 -3.13 -6.86 -9.65
CA GLY A 36 -1.68 -7.12 -9.61
C GLY A 36 -0.95 -6.38 -8.49
N TYR A 37 -1.67 -5.90 -7.47
CA TYR A 37 -1.10 -5.18 -6.33
C TYR A 37 -1.25 -5.98 -5.04
N ASP A 38 -0.14 -6.37 -4.41
CA ASP A 38 -0.19 -7.03 -3.11
C ASP A 38 -0.29 -5.99 -1.98
N PHE A 39 -1.43 -6.01 -1.29
CA PHE A 39 -1.71 -5.19 -0.10
C PHE A 39 -1.83 -6.05 1.17
N SER A 40 -1.59 -7.36 1.07
CA SER A 40 -1.86 -8.30 2.13
C SER A 40 -0.70 -8.35 3.14
N HIS A 41 -1.00 -8.05 4.40
CA HIS A 41 -0.14 -8.15 5.60
C HIS A 41 0.88 -7.03 5.82
N ALA A 42 0.60 -6.12 6.77
CA ALA A 42 1.54 -5.31 7.59
C ALA A 42 2.80 -4.68 6.90
N GLY A 43 2.80 -4.66 5.59
CA GLY A 43 3.93 -4.63 4.68
C GLY A 43 3.33 -4.47 3.30
N VAL A 44 2.44 -3.49 3.21
CA VAL A 44 2.12 -2.90 1.93
C VAL A 44 3.44 -2.48 1.34
N ASP A 45 3.65 -2.78 0.06
CA ASP A 45 4.56 -1.98 -0.70
C ASP A 45 3.92 -0.59 -0.88
N TRP A 46 3.85 0.18 0.21
CA TRP A 46 3.49 1.60 0.21
C TRP A 46 4.55 2.39 -0.60
N THR A 47 5.57 1.70 -1.14
CA THR A 47 6.60 2.24 -2.00
C THR A 47 6.23 2.36 -3.47
N GLU A 48 5.04 1.90 -3.93
CA GLU A 48 4.52 2.20 -5.28
C GLU A 48 2.99 2.43 -5.35
N PRO A 49 2.51 3.52 -6.01
CA PRO A 49 1.08 3.72 -6.26
C PRO A 49 0.50 2.64 -7.17
N PRO A 50 -0.74 2.16 -6.94
CA PRO A 50 -1.40 1.33 -7.92
C PRO A 50 -1.75 2.16 -9.17
N ILE A 51 -1.35 1.67 -10.34
CA ILE A 51 -1.73 2.21 -11.65
C ILE A 51 -2.80 1.30 -12.24
N PHE A 52 -4.04 1.75 -12.23
CA PHE A 52 -5.12 0.95 -12.77
C PHE A 52 -5.28 1.18 -14.28
N PRO A 53 -5.63 0.12 -15.05
CA PRO A 53 -6.02 0.29 -16.44
C PRO A 53 -7.32 1.09 -16.55
N ASP A 54 -7.55 1.73 -17.69
CA ASP A 54 -8.79 2.47 -17.94
C ASP A 54 -10.02 1.57 -17.73
N ASN A 55 -11.03 2.08 -17.03
CA ASN A 55 -12.31 1.41 -16.72
C ASN A 55 -12.19 0.10 -15.91
N TRP A 56 -11.08 -0.09 -15.17
CA TRP A 56 -10.84 -1.26 -14.32
C TRP A 56 -12.01 -1.58 -13.39
N GLU A 57 -12.71 -0.55 -12.89
CA GLU A 57 -13.80 -0.64 -11.93
C GLU A 57 -15.03 -1.36 -12.48
N THR A 58 -15.15 -1.40 -13.81
CA THR A 58 -16.20 -2.12 -14.55
C THR A 58 -15.75 -3.48 -15.07
N SER A 59 -14.50 -3.88 -14.80
CA SER A 59 -13.93 -5.14 -15.29
C SER A 59 -14.80 -6.34 -14.87
N PRO A 60 -15.02 -7.32 -15.77
CA PRO A 60 -15.67 -8.58 -15.43
C PRO A 60 -14.95 -9.34 -14.31
N LEU A 61 -13.64 -9.13 -14.13
CA LEU A 61 -12.83 -9.73 -13.06
C LEU A 61 -13.28 -9.34 -11.65
N LEU A 62 -14.10 -8.29 -11.50
CA LEU A 62 -14.56 -7.79 -10.21
C LEU A 62 -16.07 -8.02 -10.00
N THR A 63 -16.71 -8.87 -10.82
CA THR A 63 -18.18 -9.06 -10.80
C THR A 63 -18.67 -9.62 -9.49
N ASP A 64 -18.04 -10.70 -9.01
CA ASP A 64 -18.35 -11.31 -7.72
C ASP A 64 -18.05 -10.38 -6.54
N LEU A 65 -17.04 -9.49 -6.66
CA LEU A 65 -16.78 -8.49 -5.64
C LEU A 65 -17.88 -7.44 -5.58
N ARG A 66 -18.47 -7.05 -6.73
CA ARG A 66 -19.63 -6.13 -6.74
C ARG A 66 -20.85 -6.76 -6.07
N GLU A 67 -21.12 -8.03 -6.36
CA GLU A 67 -22.21 -8.79 -5.72
C GLU A 67 -21.98 -8.88 -4.20
N ARG A 68 -20.77 -9.25 -3.76
CA ARG A 68 -20.41 -9.30 -2.33
C ARG A 68 -20.53 -7.93 -1.64
N ALA A 69 -20.09 -6.87 -2.30
CA ALA A 69 -20.21 -5.51 -1.77
C ALA A 69 -21.67 -5.08 -1.64
N GLN A 70 -22.53 -5.41 -2.61
CA GLN A 70 -23.98 -5.14 -2.54
C GLN A 70 -24.64 -5.91 -1.39
N ASP A 71 -24.33 -7.19 -1.24
CA ASP A 71 -24.83 -8.02 -0.15
C ASP A 71 -24.39 -7.48 1.21
N LEU A 72 -23.11 -7.10 1.33
CA LEU A 72 -22.55 -6.48 2.53
C LEU A 72 -23.31 -5.21 2.90
N ILE A 73 -23.53 -4.31 1.93
CA ILE A 73 -24.24 -3.06 2.16
C ILE A 73 -25.67 -3.31 2.61
N HIS A 74 -26.35 -4.26 1.97
CA HIS A 74 -27.72 -4.61 2.34
C HIS A 74 -27.79 -5.24 3.75
N GLN A 75 -26.83 -6.08 4.12
CA GLN A 75 -26.83 -6.76 5.41
C GLN A 75 -26.47 -5.82 6.56
N ASP A 76 -25.41 -5.04 6.41
CA ASP A 76 -24.80 -4.33 7.54
C ASP A 76 -25.29 -2.89 7.68
N PHE A 77 -25.81 -2.29 6.60
CA PHE A 77 -26.13 -0.87 6.57
C PHE A 77 -27.57 -0.51 6.20
N SER A 78 -28.41 -1.46 5.78
CA SER A 78 -29.79 -1.16 5.32
C SER A 78 -30.72 -0.59 6.39
N GLU A 79 -30.45 -0.84 7.67
CA GLU A 79 -31.26 -0.33 8.79
C GLU A 79 -30.89 1.10 9.23
N TYR A 80 -29.85 1.70 8.66
CA TYR A 80 -29.32 2.99 9.08
C TYR A 80 -29.58 4.07 8.03
N ASP A 81 -30.20 5.18 8.45
CA ASP A 81 -30.42 6.35 7.58
C ASP A 81 -29.11 7.06 7.21
N VAL A 82 -28.11 7.02 8.11
CA VAL A 82 -26.78 7.61 7.91
C VAL A 82 -25.73 6.59 8.34
N TRP A 83 -24.89 6.18 7.40
CA TRP A 83 -23.78 5.26 7.62
C TRP A 83 -22.60 5.63 6.73
N GLY A 84 -21.47 5.00 7.01
CA GLY A 84 -20.24 5.20 6.27
C GLY A 84 -19.18 4.22 6.74
N TRP A 85 -18.01 4.30 6.11
CA TRP A 85 -16.81 3.54 6.45
C TRP A 85 -15.58 4.44 6.30
N LYS A 86 -14.47 4.01 6.90
CA LYS A 86 -13.16 4.62 6.72
C LYS A 86 -12.19 3.52 6.33
N ASP A 87 -11.47 3.75 5.25
CA ASP A 87 -10.39 2.89 4.80
C ASP A 87 -9.49 3.71 3.84
N PRO A 88 -8.20 3.90 4.15
CA PRO A 88 -7.29 4.67 3.30
C PRO A 88 -7.21 4.16 1.85
N ARG A 89 -7.36 2.85 1.62
CA ARG A 89 -7.33 2.25 0.26
C ARG A 89 -8.53 2.68 -0.58
N THR A 90 -9.60 3.17 0.06
CA THR A 90 -10.76 3.76 -0.63
C THR A 90 -10.35 4.91 -1.53
N CYS A 91 -9.28 5.67 -1.22
CA CYS A 91 -8.79 6.71 -2.13
C CYS A 91 -8.52 6.17 -3.54
N PHE A 92 -8.03 4.93 -3.66
CA PHE A 92 -7.73 4.25 -4.92
C PHE A 92 -8.93 3.47 -5.45
N THR A 93 -9.66 2.77 -4.58
CA THR A 93 -10.74 1.87 -4.98
C THR A 93 -12.10 2.57 -5.13
N LEU A 94 -12.21 3.88 -4.84
CA LEU A 94 -13.47 4.61 -4.89
C LEU A 94 -14.25 4.50 -6.22
N PRO A 95 -13.63 4.47 -7.42
CA PRO A 95 -14.36 4.24 -8.67
C PRO A 95 -15.20 2.95 -8.66
N PHE A 96 -14.71 1.87 -8.04
CA PHE A 96 -15.49 0.63 -7.85
C PHE A 96 -16.71 0.87 -6.96
N TRP A 97 -16.53 1.55 -5.82
CA TRP A 97 -17.62 1.79 -4.88
C TRP A 97 -18.69 2.74 -5.43
N LYS A 98 -18.33 3.72 -6.25
CA LYS A 98 -19.29 4.61 -6.93
C LYS A 98 -20.27 3.87 -7.85
N ASN A 99 -19.84 2.76 -8.44
CA ASN A 99 -20.72 1.94 -9.28
C ASN A 99 -21.81 1.23 -8.46
N ILE A 100 -21.60 1.09 -7.16
CA ILE A 100 -22.50 0.40 -6.23
C ILE A 100 -23.35 1.41 -5.46
N LEU A 101 -22.72 2.51 -5.05
CA LEU A 101 -23.30 3.58 -4.25
C LEU A 101 -23.19 4.88 -5.04
N PRO A 102 -24.22 5.26 -5.82
CA PRO A 102 -24.16 6.46 -6.65
C PRO A 102 -24.32 7.77 -5.85
N GLN A 103 -24.80 7.70 -4.60
CA GLN A 103 -24.95 8.85 -3.71
C GLN A 103 -24.07 8.63 -2.48
N ILE A 104 -22.88 9.22 -2.49
CA ILE A 104 -21.91 9.18 -1.39
C ILE A 104 -21.48 10.61 -1.09
N ASP A 105 -21.47 10.95 0.19
CA ASP A 105 -20.83 12.15 0.71
C ASP A 105 -19.40 11.82 1.16
N TYR A 106 -18.44 12.67 0.84
CA TYR A 106 -17.03 12.41 1.10
C TYR A 106 -16.48 13.28 2.23
N VAL A 107 -15.93 12.65 3.27
CA VAL A 107 -15.20 13.33 4.34
C VAL A 107 -13.70 13.09 4.13
N ILE A 108 -12.99 14.13 3.70
CA ILE A 108 -11.56 14.06 3.39
C ILE A 108 -10.77 14.69 4.54
N LEU A 109 -9.99 13.87 5.24
CA LEU A 109 -9.11 14.36 6.30
C LEU A 109 -7.80 14.86 5.68
N VAL A 110 -7.39 16.08 6.04
CA VAL A 110 -6.11 16.67 5.61
C VAL A 110 -5.29 17.01 6.85
N ARG A 111 -4.05 16.56 6.87
CA ARG A 111 -3.06 16.85 7.93
C ARG A 111 -1.79 17.39 7.30
N ASN A 112 -1.01 18.15 8.06
CA ASN A 112 0.29 18.64 7.60
C ASN A 112 1.15 17.48 7.03
N PRO A 113 1.64 17.61 5.79
CA PRO A 113 2.40 16.56 5.10
C PRO A 113 3.68 16.16 5.86
N VAL A 114 4.34 17.11 6.52
CA VAL A 114 5.55 16.84 7.31
C VAL A 114 5.23 16.00 8.53
N ASP A 115 4.11 16.30 9.20
CA ASP A 115 3.67 15.55 10.39
C ASP A 115 3.25 14.14 10.00
N VAL A 116 2.60 13.96 8.84
CA VAL A 116 2.25 12.65 8.31
C VAL A 116 3.49 11.84 7.96
N ALA A 117 4.42 12.41 7.19
CA ALA A 117 5.63 11.71 6.77
C ALA A 117 6.46 11.23 7.97
N ARG A 118 6.62 12.07 9.01
CA ARG A 118 7.33 11.67 10.23
C ARG A 118 6.58 10.67 11.08
N SER A 119 5.25 10.68 11.04
CA SER A 119 4.45 9.64 11.68
C SER A 119 4.66 8.31 10.97
N ILE A 120 4.74 8.31 9.64
CA ILE A 120 5.00 7.11 8.84
C ILE A 120 6.39 6.53 9.14
N GLU A 121 7.41 7.38 9.25
CA GLU A 121 8.80 6.97 9.60
C GLU A 121 8.91 6.23 10.95
N GLN A 122 7.97 6.44 11.87
CA GLN A 122 7.98 5.77 13.18
C GLN A 122 7.53 4.30 13.11
N PHE A 123 6.87 3.90 12.03
CA PHE A 123 6.51 2.51 11.78
C PHE A 123 7.73 1.81 11.14
N ILE A 124 8.69 1.45 12.00
CA ILE A 124 10.01 0.88 11.64
C ILE A 124 9.89 -0.36 10.73
N ASP A 125 8.79 -1.11 10.84
CA ASP A 125 8.54 -2.32 10.04
C ASP A 125 8.20 -2.01 8.56
N ILE A 126 7.86 -0.76 8.21
CA ILE A 126 7.44 -0.36 6.85
C ILE A 126 8.62 0.12 5.99
N GLY A 127 9.78 0.44 6.59
CA GLY A 127 10.96 0.89 5.84
C GLY A 127 10.76 2.17 5.01
N CYS A 128 9.79 3.02 5.37
CA CYS A 128 9.41 4.20 4.60
C CYS A 128 10.21 5.45 5.03
N SER A 129 10.93 6.07 4.09
CA SER A 129 11.68 7.31 4.35
C SER A 129 10.77 8.54 4.46
N PHE A 130 11.26 9.63 5.06
CA PHE A 130 10.57 10.92 5.08
C PHE A 130 10.06 11.38 3.70
N GLU A 131 10.91 11.33 2.68
CA GLU A 131 10.56 11.70 1.30
C GLU A 131 9.46 10.82 0.75
N ARG A 132 9.49 9.53 1.09
CA ARG A 132 8.48 8.57 0.67
C ARG A 132 7.15 8.81 1.37
N GLY A 133 7.15 9.12 2.66
CA GLY A 133 5.94 9.48 3.41
C GLY A 133 5.27 10.75 2.86
N LEU A 134 6.06 11.73 2.39
CA LEU A 134 5.54 12.94 1.73
C LEU A 134 4.91 12.62 0.38
N TYR A 135 5.58 11.79 -0.42
CA TYR A 135 5.05 11.34 -1.70
C TYR A 135 3.74 10.57 -1.52
N MET A 136 3.66 9.68 -0.53
CA MET A 136 2.41 8.99 -0.19
C MET A 136 1.30 9.97 0.21
N TRP A 137 1.60 10.96 1.04
CA TRP A 137 0.62 11.98 1.42
C TRP A 137 0.03 12.68 0.19
N GLU A 138 0.89 13.07 -0.74
CA GLU A 138 0.49 13.75 -1.98
C GLU A 138 -0.39 12.84 -2.85
N LEU A 139 0.07 11.62 -3.10
CA LEU A 139 -0.65 10.63 -3.90
C LEU A 139 -2.07 10.34 -3.39
N PHE A 140 -2.20 10.05 -2.09
CA PHE A 140 -3.50 9.73 -1.50
C PHE A 140 -4.46 10.91 -1.59
N LEU A 141 -3.95 12.11 -1.38
CA LEU A 141 -4.75 13.32 -1.48
C LEU A 141 -5.18 13.57 -2.93
N ILE A 142 -4.30 13.34 -3.91
CA ILE A 142 -4.62 13.43 -5.35
C ILE A 142 -5.75 12.49 -5.70
N GLU A 143 -5.60 11.20 -5.40
CA GLU A 143 -6.62 10.20 -5.77
C GLU A 143 -7.93 10.43 -5.02
N ALA A 144 -7.89 10.85 -3.75
CA ALA A 144 -9.09 11.26 -3.02
C ALA A 144 -9.78 12.46 -3.70
N LEU A 145 -9.04 13.52 -4.07
CA LEU A 145 -9.63 14.70 -4.69
C LEU A 145 -10.18 14.39 -6.09
N LYS A 146 -9.39 13.72 -6.93
CA LYS A 146 -9.76 13.28 -8.28
C LYS A 146 -11.00 12.39 -8.26
N HIS A 147 -11.01 11.34 -7.43
CA HIS A 147 -12.16 10.44 -7.38
C HIS A 147 -13.36 11.03 -6.65
N THR A 148 -13.25 12.16 -5.95
CA THR A 148 -14.41 12.83 -5.33
C THR A 148 -14.86 14.07 -6.11
N GLU A 149 -14.21 14.38 -7.23
CA GLU A 149 -14.55 15.50 -8.09
C GLU A 149 -16.03 15.45 -8.51
N GLY A 150 -16.69 16.61 -8.47
CA GLY A 150 -18.12 16.75 -8.79
C GLY A 150 -19.09 16.16 -7.75
N GLY A 151 -18.57 15.47 -6.72
CA GLY A 151 -19.35 14.95 -5.61
C GLY A 151 -19.53 15.94 -4.46
N ASN A 152 -20.42 15.60 -3.52
CA ASN A 152 -20.57 16.38 -2.29
C ASN A 152 -19.49 15.97 -1.28
N ARG A 153 -18.63 16.91 -0.89
CA ARG A 153 -17.50 16.61 -0.01
C ARG A 153 -17.19 17.73 0.97
N ILE A 154 -16.64 17.36 2.11
CA ILE A 154 -16.08 18.24 3.14
C ILE A 154 -14.61 17.88 3.37
N LEU A 155 -13.76 18.90 3.48
CA LEU A 155 -12.38 18.73 3.92
C LEU A 155 -12.29 19.11 5.40
N ILE A 156 -11.70 18.24 6.21
CA ILE A 156 -11.45 18.48 7.63
C ILE A 156 -9.95 18.54 7.85
N ASN A 157 -9.47 19.70 8.25
CA ASN A 157 -8.10 19.88 8.69
C ASN A 157 -7.91 19.35 10.12
N VAL A 158 -6.97 18.43 10.31
CA VAL A 158 -6.71 17.78 11.60
C VAL A 158 -6.24 18.80 12.66
N GLU A 159 -5.49 19.82 12.27
CA GLU A 159 -5.02 20.88 13.16
C GLU A 159 -6.18 21.78 13.64
N SER A 160 -7.16 22.06 12.77
CA SER A 160 -8.41 22.74 13.13
C SER A 160 -9.26 21.88 14.05
N TRP A 161 -9.41 20.59 13.72
CA TRP A 161 -10.14 19.63 14.57
C TRP A 161 -9.52 19.59 15.97
N THR A 162 -8.19 19.50 16.07
CA THR A 162 -7.52 19.42 17.38
C THR A 162 -7.73 20.69 18.22
N LYS A 163 -7.76 21.88 17.60
CA LYS A 163 -7.87 23.16 18.33
C LYS A 163 -9.31 23.58 18.62
N ASN A 164 -10.21 23.35 17.66
CA ASN A 164 -11.57 23.86 17.63
C ASN A 164 -12.57 22.74 17.31
N TRP A 165 -12.38 21.54 17.89
CA TRP A 165 -13.17 20.35 17.54
C TRP A 165 -14.68 20.53 17.64
N LYS A 166 -15.18 21.42 18.50
CA LYS A 166 -16.63 21.69 18.62
C LYS A 166 -17.20 22.33 17.36
N ASP A 167 -16.52 23.33 16.82
CA ASP A 167 -16.97 24.02 15.61
C ASP A 167 -16.86 23.09 14.39
N GLU A 168 -15.77 22.30 14.32
CA GLU A 168 -15.58 21.30 13.27
C GLU A 168 -16.58 20.14 13.36
N LEU A 169 -16.96 19.72 14.58
CA LEU A 169 -18.00 18.72 14.81
C LEU A 169 -19.36 19.23 14.35
N SER A 170 -19.70 20.48 14.66
CA SER A 170 -20.94 21.11 14.16
C SER A 170 -20.94 21.18 12.63
N ARG A 171 -19.83 21.61 12.02
CA ARG A 171 -19.69 21.67 10.55
C ARG A 171 -19.84 20.30 9.90
N LEU A 172 -19.23 19.26 10.47
CA LEU A 172 -19.36 17.89 9.99
C LEU A 172 -20.80 17.36 10.17
N ALA A 173 -21.43 17.63 11.31
CA ALA A 173 -22.79 17.19 11.57
C ALA A 173 -23.81 17.85 10.62
N GLU A 174 -23.63 19.14 10.32
CA GLU A 174 -24.41 19.84 9.29
C GLU A 174 -24.22 19.22 7.91
N PHE A 175 -22.96 18.94 7.52
CA PHE A 175 -22.63 18.31 6.24
C PHE A 175 -23.28 16.93 6.09
N LEU A 176 -23.26 16.12 7.16
CA LEU A 176 -23.86 14.78 7.19
C LEU A 176 -25.39 14.79 7.38
N GLY A 177 -26.03 15.97 7.42
CA GLY A 177 -27.49 16.09 7.59
C GLY A 177 -28.00 15.69 8.98
N VAL A 178 -27.14 15.70 10.00
CA VAL A 178 -27.44 15.31 11.39
C VAL A 178 -27.04 16.37 12.42
N PRO A 179 -27.42 17.65 12.24
CA PRO A 179 -26.94 18.76 13.08
C PRO A 179 -27.18 18.55 14.58
N ASP A 180 -28.29 17.93 14.96
CA ASP A 180 -28.64 17.63 16.36
C ASP A 180 -27.63 16.72 17.06
N LYS A 181 -26.79 15.98 16.31
CA LYS A 181 -25.74 15.12 16.88
C LYS A 181 -24.57 15.92 17.42
N ALA A 182 -24.31 17.13 16.90
CA ALA A 182 -23.22 17.98 17.39
C ALA A 182 -23.45 18.43 18.84
N ASP A 183 -24.71 18.66 19.22
CA ASP A 183 -25.09 19.06 20.59
C ASP A 183 -25.31 17.88 21.54
N ASN A 184 -25.20 16.64 21.05
CA ASN A 184 -25.38 15.46 21.87
C ASN A 184 -24.20 15.25 22.82
N SER A 185 -24.46 15.27 24.13
CA SER A 185 -23.42 15.15 25.16
C SER A 185 -22.60 13.85 25.07
N LYS A 186 -23.19 12.73 24.64
CA LYS A 186 -22.44 11.48 24.44
C LYS A 186 -21.45 11.58 23.29
N VAL A 187 -21.86 12.22 22.19
CA VAL A 187 -21.00 12.45 21.02
C VAL A 187 -19.86 13.40 21.40
N GLN A 188 -20.19 14.52 22.04
CA GLN A 188 -19.18 15.48 22.51
C GLN A 188 -18.17 14.85 23.47
N ASN A 189 -18.62 14.00 24.41
CA ASN A 189 -17.72 13.32 25.33
C ASN A 189 -16.79 12.34 24.59
N ALA A 190 -17.33 11.53 23.68
CA ALA A 190 -16.53 10.59 22.88
C ALA A 190 -15.48 11.31 22.03
N VAL A 191 -15.84 12.42 21.38
CA VAL A 191 -14.88 13.24 20.62
C VAL A 191 -13.82 13.82 21.55
N ASN A 192 -14.22 14.37 22.71
CA ASN A 192 -13.28 14.95 23.66
C ASN A 192 -12.28 13.93 24.24
N GLU A 193 -12.68 12.67 24.42
CA GLU A 193 -11.77 11.59 24.85
C GLU A 193 -10.77 11.18 23.75
N LEU A 194 -11.14 11.37 22.48
CA LEU A 194 -10.31 11.03 21.32
C LEU A 194 -9.39 12.18 20.86
N VAL A 195 -9.79 13.43 21.12
CA VAL A 195 -8.95 14.63 20.93
C VAL A 195 -7.88 14.66 22.03
N ASP A 196 -6.91 13.77 21.90
CA ASP A 196 -5.75 13.69 22.77
C ASP A 196 -4.66 14.62 22.21
N GLU A 197 -4.37 15.71 22.93
CA GLU A 197 -3.27 16.63 22.60
C GLU A 197 -1.91 15.92 22.52
N GLY A 198 -1.77 14.76 23.19
CA GLY A 198 -0.57 13.92 23.18
C GLY A 198 -0.29 13.24 21.85
N LEU A 199 -1.27 13.02 20.96
CA LEU A 199 -1.03 12.41 19.65
C LEU A 199 -0.45 13.40 18.62
N TRP A 200 -0.37 14.68 18.98
CA TRP A 200 0.26 15.72 18.16
C TRP A 200 1.73 15.89 18.53
N HIS A 201 2.53 14.86 18.26
CA HIS A 201 3.97 14.92 18.39
C HIS A 201 4.58 15.51 17.12
N GLN A 202 5.12 16.72 17.27
CA GLN A 202 6.09 17.41 16.42
C GLN A 202 5.52 18.53 15.53
N ARG A 203 5.95 19.78 15.82
CA ARG A 203 5.81 20.93 14.92
C ARG A 203 6.96 20.95 13.94
N SER A 204 6.69 20.47 12.74
CA SER A 204 7.55 20.48 11.55
C SER A 204 7.86 21.82 10.86
N SER A 205 8.91 22.59 11.18
CA SER A 205 9.36 23.68 10.28
C SER A 205 10.56 23.24 9.44
N SER A 206 10.30 22.59 8.30
CA SER A 206 11.36 22.23 7.34
C SER A 206 11.15 22.88 5.98
N ARG A 207 12.18 23.59 5.53
CA ARG A 207 12.25 24.42 4.32
C ARG A 207 12.36 23.61 3.01
N ALA A 208 12.24 22.28 3.06
CA ALA A 208 12.52 21.39 1.94
C ALA A 208 11.38 21.29 0.89
N LEU A 209 10.19 21.80 1.18
CA LEU A 209 8.99 21.47 0.40
C LEU A 209 8.11 22.70 0.17
N LEU A 210 8.63 23.72 -0.51
CA LEU A 210 7.81 24.89 -0.87
C LEU A 210 6.51 24.44 -1.55
N THR A 211 6.55 23.47 -2.47
CA THR A 211 5.40 22.97 -3.22
C THR A 211 4.34 22.23 -2.37
N VAL A 212 4.70 21.15 -1.67
CA VAL A 212 3.74 20.34 -0.89
C VAL A 212 3.20 21.15 0.30
N HIS A 213 4.05 21.99 0.90
CA HIS A 213 3.61 22.91 1.94
C HIS A 213 2.71 24.01 1.38
N GLN A 214 3.02 24.59 0.21
CA GLN A 214 2.14 25.56 -0.46
C GLN A 214 0.79 24.95 -0.79
N LEU A 215 0.75 23.70 -1.24
CA LEU A 215 -0.49 22.97 -1.50
C LEU A 215 -1.32 22.80 -0.22
N TYR A 216 -0.69 22.32 0.86
CA TYR A 216 -1.34 22.22 2.16
C TYR A 216 -1.86 23.59 2.64
N GLU A 217 -1.05 24.64 2.54
CA GLU A 217 -1.46 26.00 2.92
C GLU A 217 -2.56 26.56 1.99
N GLN A 218 -2.57 26.20 0.71
CA GLN A 218 -3.66 26.55 -0.22
C GLN A 218 -4.95 25.86 0.23
N ILE A 219 -4.94 24.55 0.45
CA ILE A 219 -6.11 23.80 0.93
C ILE A 219 -6.60 24.35 2.28
N TYR A 220 -5.68 24.56 3.23
CA TYR A 220 -5.99 25.06 4.57
C TYR A 220 -6.48 26.50 4.59
N SER A 221 -5.90 27.39 3.78
CA SER A 221 -6.35 28.78 3.67
C SER A 221 -7.73 28.88 3.02
N HIS A 222 -8.05 28.00 2.08
CA HIS A 222 -9.38 27.94 1.46
C HIS A 222 -10.45 27.36 2.40
N ASP A 223 -10.09 26.40 3.27
CA ASP A 223 -11.00 25.87 4.29
C ASP A 223 -11.45 26.97 5.30
N LYS A 224 -10.57 27.94 5.58
CA LYS A 224 -10.91 29.08 6.46
C LYS A 224 -11.88 30.09 5.85
N THR A 225 -12.00 30.15 4.52
CA THR A 225 -12.96 31.01 3.83
C THR A 225 -14.04 30.12 3.21
N GLN A 226 -15.03 29.76 4.03
CA GLN A 226 -16.22 29.00 3.64
C GLN A 226 -16.69 29.31 2.22
N LYS A 227 -16.43 28.37 1.33
CA LYS A 227 -17.24 27.94 0.18
C LYS A 227 -16.33 26.98 -0.57
N GLN A 228 -16.83 25.78 -0.86
CA GLN A 228 -16.35 24.84 -1.88
C GLN A 228 -15.03 25.27 -2.51
N LEU A 229 -13.94 24.51 -2.27
CA LEU A 229 -12.77 24.52 -3.16
C LEU A 229 -13.29 24.72 -4.57
N SER A 230 -13.14 25.94 -5.11
CA SER A 230 -13.83 26.28 -6.35
C SER A 230 -13.34 25.26 -7.37
N LEU A 231 -14.24 24.71 -8.21
CA LEU A 231 -13.87 23.72 -9.22
C LEU A 231 -12.61 24.12 -9.99
N THR A 232 -12.37 25.42 -10.18
CA THR A 232 -11.15 25.99 -10.76
C THR A 232 -9.90 25.76 -9.92
N VAL A 233 -9.92 26.06 -8.62
CA VAL A 233 -8.77 25.84 -7.71
C VAL A 233 -8.50 24.36 -7.52
N GLU A 234 -9.55 23.54 -7.42
CA GLU A 234 -9.41 22.08 -7.40
C GLU A 234 -8.78 21.56 -8.69
N GLN A 235 -9.28 21.98 -9.85
CA GLN A 235 -8.75 21.55 -11.15
C GLN A 235 -7.32 22.03 -11.37
N GLU A 236 -7.00 23.27 -11.01
CA GLU A 236 -5.64 23.82 -11.09
C GLU A 236 -4.70 23.08 -10.14
N THR A 237 -5.17 22.76 -8.94
CA THR A 237 -4.44 21.95 -7.96
C THR A 237 -4.21 20.54 -8.50
N LEU A 238 -5.25 19.87 -9.01
CA LEU A 238 -5.17 18.55 -9.61
C LEU A 238 -4.28 18.51 -10.85
N ASN A 239 -4.33 19.54 -11.71
CA ASN A 239 -3.48 19.66 -12.90
C ASN A 239 -2.01 19.88 -12.50
N TYR A 240 -1.78 20.72 -11.50
CA TYR A 240 -0.44 20.94 -10.95
C TYR A 240 0.10 19.66 -10.31
N LEU A 241 -0.70 19.00 -9.47
CA LEU A 241 -0.37 17.74 -8.81
C LEU A 241 -0.13 16.61 -9.81
N SER A 242 -1.00 16.46 -10.81
CA SER A 242 -0.83 15.46 -11.87
C SER A 242 0.42 15.73 -12.68
N SER A 243 0.75 17.00 -12.99
CA SER A 243 1.96 17.30 -13.75
C SER A 243 3.25 17.09 -12.95
N VAL A 244 3.26 17.35 -11.64
CA VAL A 244 4.43 17.11 -10.77
C VAL A 244 4.58 15.63 -10.38
N ALA A 245 3.48 14.96 -10.01
CA ALA A 245 3.49 13.55 -9.63
C ALA A 245 3.74 12.65 -10.86
N LEU A 246 3.03 12.82 -11.98
CA LEU A 246 3.33 12.01 -13.18
C LEU A 246 4.74 12.28 -13.71
N GLN A 247 5.25 13.51 -13.67
CA GLN A 247 6.59 13.76 -14.20
C GLN A 247 7.67 13.17 -13.29
N SER A 248 7.54 13.34 -11.97
CA SER A 248 8.51 12.77 -11.03
C SER A 248 8.42 11.23 -10.99
N ASP A 249 7.22 10.66 -11.07
CA ASP A 249 6.98 9.22 -11.11
C ASP A 249 7.36 8.60 -12.45
N LEU A 250 7.08 9.23 -13.59
CA LEU A 250 7.53 8.72 -14.88
C LEU A 250 9.05 8.81 -15.01
N GLU A 251 9.68 9.90 -14.56
CA GLU A 251 11.13 10.02 -14.60
C GLU A 251 11.81 9.09 -13.59
N LYS A 252 11.23 8.89 -12.40
CA LYS A 252 11.70 7.92 -11.42
C LYS A 252 11.48 6.50 -11.94
N LYS A 253 10.26 6.13 -12.36
CA LYS A 253 9.93 4.81 -12.93
C LYS A 253 10.75 4.50 -14.19
N GLN A 254 11.02 5.48 -15.05
CA GLN A 254 11.91 5.27 -16.21
C GLN A 254 13.38 5.07 -15.80
N ARG A 255 13.83 5.72 -14.73
CA ARG A 255 15.18 5.51 -14.18
C ARG A 255 15.28 4.16 -13.47
N ASP A 256 14.29 3.84 -12.66
CA ASP A 256 14.19 2.61 -11.88
C ASP A 256 13.99 1.40 -12.81
N ASN A 257 13.16 1.49 -13.87
CA ASN A 257 13.09 0.46 -14.91
C ASN A 257 14.42 0.30 -15.64
N LYS A 258 15.09 1.40 -16.04
CA LYS A 258 16.39 1.30 -16.72
C LYS A 258 17.45 0.70 -15.81
N GLN A 259 17.41 1.01 -14.52
CA GLN A 259 18.32 0.46 -13.53
C GLN A 259 18.02 -1.02 -13.25
N TRP A 260 16.74 -1.38 -13.12
CA TRP A 260 16.27 -2.75 -12.98
C TRP A 260 16.64 -3.61 -14.19
N GLU A 261 16.33 -3.16 -15.42
CA GLU A 261 16.71 -3.83 -16.66
C GLU A 261 18.23 -4.01 -16.76
N LYS A 262 18.99 -2.97 -16.40
CA LYS A 262 20.45 -3.07 -16.37
C LYS A 262 20.94 -4.08 -15.34
N GLN A 263 20.38 -4.07 -14.13
CA GLN A 263 20.74 -4.99 -13.05
C GLN A 263 20.34 -6.44 -13.39
N LEU A 264 19.18 -6.63 -14.01
CA LEU A 264 18.71 -7.93 -14.51
C LEU A 264 19.65 -8.47 -15.59
N ASN A 265 19.94 -7.68 -16.63
CA ASN A 265 20.85 -8.12 -17.70
C ASN A 265 22.25 -8.45 -17.14
N GLN A 266 22.78 -7.63 -16.23
CA GLN A 266 24.06 -7.92 -15.57
C GLN A 266 24.04 -9.19 -14.72
N THR A 267 22.90 -9.48 -14.08
CA THR A 267 22.71 -10.71 -13.31
C THR A 267 22.65 -11.92 -14.24
N ILE A 268 21.92 -11.83 -15.35
CA ILE A 268 21.83 -12.89 -16.36
C ILE A 268 23.21 -13.20 -16.94
N ASP A 269 23.97 -12.18 -17.35
CA ASP A 269 25.33 -12.33 -17.90
C ASP A 269 26.27 -12.99 -16.87
N GLU A 270 26.23 -12.54 -15.60
CA GLU A 270 27.02 -13.09 -14.50
C GLU A 270 26.69 -14.57 -14.24
N LEU A 271 25.41 -14.93 -14.22
CA LEU A 271 24.97 -16.31 -14.04
C LEU A 271 25.31 -17.18 -15.26
N ALA A 272 25.23 -16.64 -16.48
CA ALA A 272 25.58 -17.35 -17.70
C ALA A 272 27.09 -17.64 -17.78
N ASP A 273 27.95 -16.74 -17.30
CA ASP A 273 29.39 -16.95 -17.22
C ASP A 273 29.78 -17.96 -16.12
N LEU A 274 29.04 -17.96 -15.01
CA LEU A 274 29.33 -18.80 -13.84
C LEU A 274 28.78 -20.23 -13.98
N ILE A 275 27.55 -20.37 -14.47
CA ILE A 275 26.81 -21.64 -14.52
C ILE A 275 26.90 -22.22 -15.95
N PRO A 276 27.51 -23.41 -16.12
CA PRO A 276 27.68 -24.02 -17.43
C PRO A 276 26.34 -24.24 -18.17
N SER A 277 26.36 -24.08 -19.49
CA SER A 277 25.21 -24.41 -20.34
C SER A 277 24.78 -25.88 -20.15
N GLY A 278 23.47 -26.12 -20.14
CA GLY A 278 22.85 -27.42 -19.88
C GLY A 278 22.71 -27.79 -18.40
N SER A 279 23.28 -27.02 -17.47
CA SER A 279 23.17 -27.30 -16.04
C SER A 279 21.74 -27.11 -15.55
N SER A 280 21.35 -27.84 -14.50
CA SER A 280 20.10 -27.58 -13.78
C SER A 280 20.33 -26.71 -12.55
N LEU A 281 19.48 -25.72 -12.33
CA LEU A 281 19.57 -24.82 -11.17
C LEU A 281 18.21 -24.52 -10.55
N ILE A 282 18.22 -24.30 -9.24
CA ILE A 282 17.11 -23.71 -8.48
C ILE A 282 17.28 -22.20 -8.50
N LEU A 283 16.24 -21.47 -8.89
CA LEU A 283 16.23 -20.00 -8.86
C LEU A 283 15.27 -19.52 -7.78
N VAL A 284 15.83 -18.80 -6.80
CA VAL A 284 15.11 -18.10 -5.73
C VAL A 284 15.11 -16.62 -6.10
N GLU A 285 13.98 -16.13 -6.61
CA GLU A 285 13.87 -14.78 -7.17
C GLU A 285 12.55 -14.06 -6.85
N ASP A 286 11.76 -14.62 -5.94
CA ASP A 286 10.52 -14.04 -5.40
C ASP A 286 9.43 -13.75 -6.46
N ASN A 287 9.45 -14.50 -7.58
CA ASN A 287 8.53 -14.38 -8.71
C ASN A 287 8.60 -13.03 -9.46
N MET A 288 9.77 -12.39 -9.48
CA MET A 288 9.98 -11.03 -10.02
C MET A 288 10.74 -11.00 -11.35
N ILE A 289 11.49 -12.05 -11.66
CA ILE A 289 12.41 -12.20 -12.79
C ILE A 289 11.89 -13.25 -13.78
N GLY A 290 11.42 -14.39 -13.27
CA GLY A 290 10.94 -15.52 -14.06
C GLY A 290 12.05 -16.49 -14.51
N THR A 291 11.68 -17.73 -14.80
CA THR A 291 12.63 -18.84 -15.08
C THR A 291 13.19 -18.85 -16.50
N ASP A 292 12.54 -18.16 -17.45
CA ASP A 292 12.90 -18.19 -18.87
C ASP A 292 14.10 -17.29 -19.22
N VAL A 293 14.59 -16.50 -18.26
CA VAL A 293 15.63 -15.49 -18.51
C VAL A 293 17.04 -16.07 -18.61
N ILE A 294 17.29 -17.24 -18.01
CA ILE A 294 18.61 -17.90 -18.04
C ILE A 294 18.61 -18.95 -19.15
N ILE A 295 18.86 -18.49 -20.37
CA ILE A 295 18.80 -19.29 -21.60
C ILE A 295 19.79 -20.46 -21.54
N ASP A 296 19.41 -21.60 -22.14
CA ASP A 296 20.18 -22.84 -22.24
C ASP A 296 20.46 -23.57 -20.91
N ARG A 297 19.71 -23.29 -19.84
CA ARG A 297 19.80 -23.99 -18.54
C ARG A 297 18.42 -24.55 -18.16
N ASN A 298 18.41 -25.59 -17.32
CA ASN A 298 17.18 -26.13 -16.76
C ASN A 298 16.88 -25.45 -15.42
N VAL A 299 16.12 -24.35 -15.48
CA VAL A 299 15.77 -23.52 -14.31
C VAL A 299 14.51 -24.03 -13.64
N LYS A 300 14.58 -24.26 -12.34
CA LYS A 300 13.44 -24.63 -11.50
C LYS A 300 13.14 -23.48 -10.54
N PRO A 301 11.89 -22.98 -10.45
CA PRO A 301 11.55 -22.05 -9.38
C PRO A 301 11.73 -22.73 -8.01
N PHE A 302 12.01 -21.96 -6.97
CA PHE A 302 12.08 -22.50 -5.61
C PHE A 302 10.71 -22.48 -4.95
N MET A 303 10.28 -23.55 -4.26
CA MET A 303 8.86 -23.81 -3.97
C MET A 303 8.09 -24.11 -5.25
N GLU A 304 8.44 -25.23 -5.89
CA GLU A 304 7.92 -25.63 -7.20
C GLU A 304 6.80 -26.65 -7.09
N LEU A 305 5.71 -26.41 -7.82
CA LEU A 305 4.67 -27.38 -8.07
C LEU A 305 4.24 -27.33 -9.54
N ASN A 306 4.50 -28.39 -10.30
CA ASN A 306 4.23 -28.50 -11.74
C ASN A 306 4.97 -27.47 -12.61
N GLY A 307 6.18 -27.09 -12.20
CA GLY A 307 7.02 -26.11 -12.88
C GLY A 307 6.73 -24.65 -12.52
N GLU A 308 5.76 -24.40 -11.63
CA GLU A 308 5.36 -23.06 -11.20
C GLU A 308 5.73 -22.79 -9.73
N TYR A 309 5.97 -21.52 -9.41
CA TYR A 309 6.18 -21.06 -8.04
C TYR A 309 4.87 -21.12 -7.23
N CYS A 310 4.88 -21.75 -6.05
CA CYS A 310 3.69 -21.93 -5.21
C CYS A 310 3.67 -21.08 -3.93
N GLY A 311 4.57 -20.11 -3.83
CA GLY A 311 4.62 -19.15 -2.71
C GLY A 311 5.72 -19.46 -1.69
N CYS A 312 5.71 -18.68 -0.62
CA CYS A 312 6.74 -18.70 0.42
C CYS A 312 6.53 -19.89 1.38
N PRO A 313 7.59 -20.58 1.85
CA PRO A 313 7.47 -21.62 2.86
C PRO A 313 7.09 -21.02 4.21
N ALA A 314 6.34 -21.79 5.00
CA ALA A 314 5.92 -21.40 6.34
C ALA A 314 7.10 -21.27 7.32
N ASP A 315 8.16 -22.07 7.13
CA ASP A 315 9.36 -22.02 7.96
C ASP A 315 10.61 -22.56 7.24
N SER A 316 11.76 -22.49 7.92
CA SER A 316 13.02 -23.03 7.37
C SER A 316 12.99 -24.55 7.16
N ASN A 317 12.20 -25.32 7.89
CA ASN A 317 12.12 -26.77 7.71
C ASN A 317 11.44 -27.11 6.40
N GLU A 318 10.38 -26.38 6.05
CA GLU A 318 9.72 -26.50 4.76
C GLU A 318 10.64 -26.08 3.62
N ALA A 319 11.34 -24.95 3.74
CA ALA A 319 12.36 -24.52 2.77
C ALA A 319 13.45 -25.59 2.55
N ILE A 320 13.97 -26.18 3.63
CA ILE A 320 14.97 -27.26 3.57
C ILE A 320 14.39 -28.52 2.91
N LYS A 321 13.13 -28.87 3.22
CA LYS A 321 12.47 -30.05 2.63
C LYS A 321 12.33 -29.90 1.13
N GLU A 322 11.90 -28.72 0.67
CA GLU A 322 11.74 -28.44 -0.74
C GLU A 322 13.08 -28.36 -1.47
N PHE A 323 14.06 -27.69 -0.87
CA PHE A 323 15.43 -27.68 -1.38
C PHE A 323 15.97 -29.10 -1.58
N LYS A 324 15.80 -29.99 -0.60
CA LYS A 324 16.24 -31.39 -0.71
C LYS A 324 15.52 -32.14 -1.83
N ARG A 325 14.24 -31.87 -2.07
CA ARG A 325 13.48 -32.47 -3.17
C ARG A 325 14.07 -32.04 -4.51
N LEU A 326 14.25 -30.73 -4.72
CA LEU A 326 14.78 -30.17 -5.97
C LEU A 326 16.25 -30.56 -6.22
N HIS A 327 17.05 -30.64 -5.16
CA HIS A 327 18.43 -31.15 -5.20
C HIS A 327 18.46 -32.62 -5.60
N SER A 328 17.60 -33.46 -5.00
CA SER A 328 17.47 -34.88 -5.37
C SER A 328 16.96 -35.07 -6.81
N ASP A 329 16.19 -34.11 -7.31
CA ASP A 329 15.71 -34.04 -8.71
C ASP A 329 16.77 -33.48 -9.68
N GLY A 330 18.03 -33.41 -9.25
CA GLY A 330 19.18 -33.15 -10.11
C GLY A 330 19.58 -31.68 -10.25
N ALA A 331 19.12 -30.79 -9.38
CA ALA A 331 19.63 -29.42 -9.36
C ALA A 331 21.11 -29.40 -8.94
N GLU A 332 21.96 -28.77 -9.76
CA GLU A 332 23.41 -28.68 -9.55
C GLU A 332 23.81 -27.36 -8.90
N TYR A 333 22.93 -26.36 -8.94
CA TYR A 333 23.13 -25.04 -8.36
C TYR A 333 21.86 -24.54 -7.70
N ILE A 334 22.02 -23.69 -6.68
CA ILE A 334 20.95 -22.82 -6.19
C ILE A 334 21.41 -21.38 -6.24
N VAL A 335 20.56 -20.52 -6.80
CA VAL A 335 20.81 -19.10 -7.02
C VAL A 335 19.77 -18.30 -6.25
N PHE A 336 20.23 -17.39 -5.40
CA PHE A 336 19.40 -16.34 -4.80
C PHE A 336 19.68 -15.05 -5.56
N ALA A 337 18.69 -14.57 -6.31
CA ALA A 337 18.75 -13.26 -6.94
C ALA A 337 18.41 -12.16 -5.93
N TRP A 338 18.82 -10.93 -6.22
CA TRP A 338 18.66 -9.78 -5.33
C TRP A 338 17.23 -9.54 -4.79
N PRO A 339 16.13 -9.81 -5.52
CA PRO A 339 14.79 -9.62 -4.96
C PRO A 339 14.53 -10.56 -3.79
N ALA A 340 15.16 -11.74 -3.79
CA ALA A 340 14.96 -12.78 -2.78
C ALA A 340 16.09 -12.88 -1.74
N HIS A 341 16.99 -11.90 -1.64
CA HIS A 341 18.07 -11.93 -0.64
C HIS A 341 17.56 -12.03 0.80
N TRP A 342 16.37 -11.47 1.06
CA TRP A 342 15.71 -11.54 2.37
C TRP A 342 15.46 -12.98 2.84
N TRP A 343 15.35 -13.96 1.93
CA TRP A 343 15.21 -15.38 2.29
C TRP A 343 16.35 -15.88 3.17
N LEU A 344 17.57 -15.36 2.94
CA LEU A 344 18.76 -15.78 3.68
C LEU A 344 18.79 -15.22 5.11
N ASP A 345 18.10 -14.11 5.35
CA ASP A 345 17.96 -13.47 6.66
C ASP A 345 16.73 -14.00 7.41
N HIS A 346 15.65 -14.32 6.68
CA HIS A 346 14.40 -14.81 7.27
C HIS A 346 14.48 -16.31 7.58
N PHE A 347 14.94 -17.13 6.62
CA PHE A 347 15.08 -18.58 6.79
C PHE A 347 16.50 -18.96 7.23
N THR A 348 16.91 -18.41 8.38
CA THR A 348 18.28 -18.55 8.90
C THR A 348 18.77 -20.00 8.98
N ALA A 349 17.94 -20.94 9.45
CA ALA A 349 18.33 -22.35 9.52
C ALA A 349 18.51 -23.00 8.13
N PHE A 350 17.77 -22.53 7.11
CA PHE A 350 17.98 -22.96 5.74
C PHE A 350 19.27 -22.39 5.16
N HIS A 351 19.55 -21.10 5.40
CA HIS A 351 20.81 -20.49 4.98
C HIS A 351 22.02 -21.16 5.65
N ASP A 352 21.94 -21.46 6.95
CA ASP A 352 22.97 -22.20 7.69
C ASP A 352 23.17 -23.60 7.11
N HIS A 353 22.08 -24.28 6.73
CA HIS A 353 22.14 -25.57 6.05
C HIS A 353 22.91 -25.47 4.73
N LEU A 354 22.63 -24.48 3.89
CA LEU A 354 23.36 -24.27 2.64
C LEU A 354 24.84 -24.00 2.87
N ARG A 355 25.17 -23.08 3.77
CA ARG A 355 26.56 -22.69 4.09
C ARG A 355 27.39 -23.82 4.69
N SER A 356 26.76 -24.69 5.47
CA SER A 356 27.45 -25.79 6.15
C SER A 356 27.70 -26.99 5.24
N ASN A 357 26.91 -27.15 4.17
CA ASN A 357 26.92 -28.35 3.32
C ASN A 357 27.42 -28.10 1.90
N PHE A 358 27.34 -26.86 1.40
CA PHE A 358 27.64 -26.54 0.01
C PHE A 358 28.58 -25.35 -0.12
N ARG A 359 29.35 -25.33 -1.22
CA ARG A 359 30.30 -24.25 -1.49
C ARG A 359 29.56 -23.05 -2.10
N CYS A 360 29.62 -21.90 -1.45
CA CYS A 360 29.23 -20.63 -2.04
C CYS A 360 30.29 -20.23 -3.09
N VAL A 361 29.90 -20.23 -4.36
CA VAL A 361 30.78 -19.93 -5.51
C VAL A 361 30.67 -18.48 -5.97
N LEU A 362 29.57 -17.80 -5.61
CA LEU A 362 29.40 -16.38 -5.83
C LEU A 362 28.64 -15.77 -4.64
N GLN A 363 29.16 -14.66 -4.12
CA GLN A 363 28.44 -13.82 -3.18
C GLN A 363 28.62 -12.38 -3.63
N HIS A 364 27.62 -11.85 -4.31
CA HIS A 364 27.59 -10.51 -4.86
C HIS A 364 26.28 -9.82 -4.44
N GLU A 365 26.24 -8.49 -4.52
CA GLU A 365 25.04 -7.66 -4.29
C GLU A 365 23.83 -8.03 -5.17
N ARG A 366 24.02 -8.73 -6.29
CA ARG A 366 22.95 -9.10 -7.23
C ARG A 366 22.53 -10.57 -7.11
N SER A 367 23.46 -11.41 -6.68
CA SER A 367 23.35 -12.87 -6.81
C SER A 367 24.18 -13.56 -5.74
N ILE A 368 23.63 -14.58 -5.13
CA ILE A 368 24.35 -15.51 -4.27
C ILE A 368 24.14 -16.92 -4.82
N VAL A 369 25.23 -17.63 -5.10
CA VAL A 369 25.19 -18.93 -5.79
C VAL A 369 25.94 -19.98 -4.99
N PHE A 370 25.29 -21.11 -4.76
CA PHE A 370 25.89 -22.30 -4.17
C PHE A 370 25.99 -23.42 -5.21
N ASP A 371 27.14 -24.08 -5.22
CA ASP A 371 27.42 -25.29 -6.02
C ASP A 371 26.97 -26.52 -5.22
N LEU A 372 26.02 -27.28 -5.77
CA LEU A 372 25.33 -28.40 -5.11
C LEU A 372 25.87 -29.79 -5.50
N ARG A 373 26.92 -29.84 -6.31
CA ARG A 373 27.50 -31.08 -6.86
C ARG A 373 28.44 -31.81 -5.89
#